data_AF-A0A0G0XV22-F1
#
_entry.id   AF-A0A0G0XV22-F1
#
_cell.length_a   1.000
_cell.length_b   1.000
_cell.length_c   1.000
_cell.angle_alpha   90.00
_cell.angle_beta   90.00
_cell.angle_gamma   90.00
#
_symmetry.space_group_name_H-M   'P 1'
#
loop_
_entity.id
_entity.type
_entity.pdbx_description
1 polymer ?
#
loop_
_entity_poly.entity_id
_entity_poly.type
_entity_poly.pdbx_seq_one_letter_code
_entity_poly.pdbx_strand_id
1 'polypeptide(L)'
;MEYDVIIGLEIHAELKTKSKMFCGCSNDAQGQEPNTTVCPICLAHPGTLPVPNKQAVEWTILLGLALNCKINELSKFDRKNYFYPDLPKGYQISQYDLPIAYDGFLEVDGQPILITRIHLEEDTGKLIHPAEKKYSLVDYNRAGTPLVELVTEPVIKTAATAKKFARDYQQILRFLDISNADMEKGEMRCEANISVQERGKWQYANGQIKPKGDYKLNPKVELKNINSFKYMEKAVDYEIKRQIKAVANGDPSTGSGLIQETRGWNNAKSVTFSQRIKETSADYRYFPEPDIPPLKISQAWIDKIRAGMNELPAQKIKRFKEEYLFSDYESLILAGDQNLAKYTEQVVSELRAWIEAHGDNWERQKHKLAKTTANWLINELFKHLKTDGSGLRNNKITPENFAEFICLIYQNKINSSAAQMILAQMYKQGGDPTQIMADLGLEQLDDKAALEKIIAEIILKNQAQVEQYKKGKTNVLQFFVGQAMAATKGKANPKIVREILLNDLLKK
;
A
#
# COMPACT_ATOMS: atom_id res chain seq x y z
N MET A 1 -3.98 18.83 27.29
CA MET A 1 -4.83 19.60 26.36
C MET A 1 -6.20 19.73 26.99
N GLU A 2 -6.76 20.94 27.03
CA GLU A 2 -8.13 21.22 27.52
C GLU A 2 -9.22 20.72 26.55
N TYR A 3 -8.82 20.41 25.31
CA TYR A 3 -9.71 20.00 24.24
C TYR A 3 -9.44 18.55 23.81
N ASP A 4 -10.50 17.88 23.39
CA ASP A 4 -10.46 16.59 22.73
C ASP A 4 -10.67 16.78 21.22
N VAL A 5 -9.92 16.00 20.43
CA VAL A 5 -9.99 16.01 18.96
C VAL A 5 -10.86 14.85 18.51
N ILE A 6 -11.81 15.15 17.63
CA ILE A 6 -12.76 14.19 17.08
C ILE A 6 -12.62 14.19 15.55
N ILE A 7 -12.18 13.07 15.00
CA ILE A 7 -11.98 12.87 13.56
C ILE A 7 -12.79 11.67 13.10
N GLY A 8 -13.55 11.85 12.02
CA GLY A 8 -14.12 10.78 11.19
C GLY A 8 -13.58 10.87 9.77
N LEU A 9 -13.41 9.73 9.11
CA LEU A 9 -12.93 9.66 7.73
C LEU A 9 -14.04 9.16 6.81
N GLU A 10 -14.13 9.79 5.64
CA GLU A 10 -14.92 9.36 4.50
C GLU A 10 -13.94 9.07 3.37
N ILE A 11 -13.84 7.81 2.96
CA ILE A 11 -12.84 7.36 2.00
C ILE A 11 -13.53 6.73 0.81
N HIS A 12 -13.34 7.35 -0.36
CA HIS A 12 -13.80 6.81 -1.63
C HIS A 12 -12.65 6.07 -2.31
N ALA A 13 -12.93 4.89 -2.87
CA ALA A 13 -11.97 4.14 -3.68
C ALA A 13 -12.63 3.55 -4.93
N GLU A 14 -12.01 3.77 -6.09
CA GLU A 14 -12.46 3.23 -7.37
C GLU A 14 -12.16 1.74 -7.44
N LEU A 15 -13.15 0.91 -7.75
CA LEU A 15 -12.94 -0.51 -7.97
C LEU A 15 -12.41 -0.74 -9.39
N LYS A 16 -11.35 -1.53 -9.54
CA LYS A 16 -10.71 -1.83 -10.83
C LYS A 16 -11.42 -2.95 -11.62
N THR A 17 -12.75 -2.94 -11.60
CA THR A 17 -13.57 -3.89 -12.37
C THR A 17 -13.37 -3.68 -13.87
N LYS A 18 -13.76 -4.65 -14.71
CA LYS A 18 -13.63 -4.54 -16.17
C LYS A 18 -14.64 -3.58 -16.79
N SER A 19 -15.86 -3.56 -16.26
CA SER A 19 -16.98 -2.76 -16.74
C SER A 19 -17.46 -1.78 -15.69
N LYS A 20 -18.14 -0.71 -16.11
CA LYS A 20 -18.70 0.30 -15.21
C LYS A 20 -19.74 -0.27 -14.23
N MET A 21 -20.15 0.53 -13.26
CA MET A 21 -21.04 0.11 -12.17
C MET A 21 -22.43 -0.28 -12.65
N PHE A 22 -22.96 0.46 -13.64
CA PHE A 22 -24.34 0.34 -14.10
C PHE A 22 -24.47 0.12 -15.61
N CYS A 23 -23.37 -0.10 -16.34
CA CYS A 23 -23.38 -0.36 -17.78
C CYS A 23 -22.16 -1.18 -18.24
N GLY A 24 -22.19 -1.66 -19.49
CA GLY A 24 -21.15 -2.53 -20.05
C GLY A 24 -19.88 -1.84 -20.59
N CYS A 25 -19.76 -0.51 -20.46
CA CYS A 25 -18.57 0.22 -20.93
C CYS A 25 -17.31 -0.22 -20.18
N SER A 26 -16.15 -0.11 -20.83
CA SER A 26 -14.85 -0.22 -20.18
C SER A 26 -14.77 0.73 -18.98
N ASN A 27 -14.30 0.22 -17.85
CA ASN A 27 -13.99 1.03 -16.68
C ASN A 27 -12.56 1.60 -16.72
N ASP A 28 -11.76 1.24 -17.72
CA ASP A 28 -10.43 1.80 -17.91
C ASP A 28 -10.52 3.11 -18.71
N ALA A 29 -10.65 4.23 -17.99
CA ALA A 29 -10.68 5.57 -18.55
C ALA A 29 -9.29 6.21 -18.66
N GLN A 30 -8.26 5.61 -18.06
CA GLN A 30 -6.95 6.24 -17.94
C GLN A 30 -6.23 6.28 -19.29
N GLY A 31 -5.80 7.47 -19.71
CA GLY A 31 -5.07 7.65 -20.96
C GLY A 31 -5.92 7.51 -22.22
N GLN A 32 -7.25 7.40 -22.08
CA GLN A 32 -8.18 7.37 -23.21
C GLN A 32 -8.53 8.77 -23.69
N GLU A 33 -8.86 8.90 -24.98
CA GLU A 33 -9.40 10.14 -25.54
C GLU A 33 -10.75 10.48 -24.88
N PRO A 34 -11.06 11.78 -24.66
CA PRO A 34 -12.29 12.19 -23.97
C PRO A 34 -13.56 11.61 -24.60
N ASN A 35 -14.49 11.16 -23.75
CA ASN A 35 -15.80 10.62 -24.16
C ASN A 35 -15.75 9.43 -25.15
N THR A 36 -14.78 8.52 -25.01
CA THR A 36 -14.66 7.29 -25.82
C THR A 36 -15.07 6.02 -25.08
N THR A 37 -15.07 6.01 -23.74
CA THR A 37 -15.50 4.87 -22.91
C THR A 37 -16.92 5.08 -22.36
N VAL A 38 -17.83 5.51 -23.24
CA VAL A 38 -19.18 5.93 -22.89
C VAL A 38 -20.25 5.16 -23.67
N CYS A 39 -21.49 5.19 -23.17
CA CYS A 39 -22.68 4.62 -23.82
C CYS A 39 -23.92 5.42 -23.41
N PRO A 40 -25.09 5.18 -24.04
CA PRO A 40 -26.32 5.87 -23.70
C PRO A 40 -26.68 5.83 -22.20
N ILE A 41 -26.37 4.74 -21.48
CA ILE A 41 -26.68 4.61 -20.05
C ILE A 41 -25.84 5.59 -19.21
N CYS A 42 -24.52 5.60 -19.37
CA CYS A 42 -23.65 6.47 -18.57
C CYS A 42 -23.67 7.93 -19.06
N LEU A 43 -24.16 8.19 -20.28
CA LEU A 43 -24.50 9.54 -20.76
C LEU A 43 -25.92 9.99 -20.39
N ALA A 44 -26.68 9.17 -19.66
CA ALA A 44 -28.04 9.46 -19.22
C ALA A 44 -29.02 9.80 -20.38
N HIS A 45 -28.94 9.07 -21.49
CA HIS A 45 -29.91 9.24 -22.57
C HIS A 45 -31.33 8.88 -22.10
N PRO A 46 -32.37 9.57 -22.61
CA PRO A 46 -33.75 9.25 -22.28
C PRO A 46 -34.10 7.78 -22.59
N GLY A 47 -34.73 7.10 -21.64
CA GLY A 47 -35.20 5.71 -21.79
C GLY A 47 -34.19 4.62 -21.42
N THR A 48 -32.97 4.98 -20.99
CA THR A 48 -31.97 3.99 -20.54
C THR A 48 -32.18 3.57 -19.08
N LEU A 49 -31.77 2.35 -18.72
CA LEU A 49 -31.86 1.80 -17.36
C LEU A 49 -30.49 1.30 -16.87
N PRO A 50 -30.18 1.47 -15.56
CA PRO A 50 -28.94 0.98 -14.95
C PRO A 50 -28.98 -0.54 -14.71
N VAL A 51 -27.85 -1.22 -14.89
CA VAL A 51 -27.68 -2.65 -14.58
C VAL A 51 -26.49 -2.86 -13.66
N PRO A 52 -26.69 -3.20 -12.36
CA PRO A 52 -25.61 -3.33 -11.39
C PRO A 52 -24.53 -4.34 -11.77
N ASN A 53 -23.27 -3.95 -11.54
CA ASN A 53 -22.12 -4.79 -11.76
C ASN A 53 -21.96 -5.81 -10.61
N LYS A 54 -22.13 -7.10 -10.93
CA LYS A 54 -22.00 -8.20 -9.97
C LYS A 54 -20.62 -8.24 -9.29
N GLN A 55 -19.55 -8.02 -10.04
CA GLN A 55 -18.18 -8.05 -9.50
C GLN A 55 -17.98 -6.93 -8.46
N ALA A 56 -18.53 -5.74 -8.72
CA ALA A 56 -18.46 -4.63 -7.77
C ALA A 56 -19.15 -4.98 -6.44
N VAL A 57 -20.34 -5.58 -6.50
CA VAL A 57 -21.06 -6.07 -5.30
C VAL A 57 -20.24 -7.12 -4.54
N GLU A 58 -19.70 -8.13 -5.23
CA GLU A 58 -18.89 -9.18 -4.62
C GLU A 58 -17.62 -8.62 -3.95
N TRP A 59 -16.96 -7.65 -4.58
CA TRP A 59 -15.77 -6.99 -4.02
C TRP A 59 -16.09 -6.09 -2.83
N THR A 60 -17.26 -5.43 -2.80
CA THR A 60 -17.70 -4.69 -1.61
C THR A 60 -18.01 -5.61 -0.44
N ILE A 61 -18.61 -6.78 -0.70
CA ILE A 61 -18.81 -7.82 0.33
C ILE A 61 -17.45 -8.32 0.84
N LEU A 62 -16.51 -8.64 -0.08
CA LEU A 62 -15.15 -9.07 0.27
C LEU A 62 -14.45 -8.03 1.15
N LEU A 63 -14.55 -6.75 0.79
CA LEU A 63 -13.99 -5.65 1.56
C LEU A 63 -14.62 -5.54 2.95
N GLY A 64 -15.95 -5.66 3.05
CA GLY A 64 -16.66 -5.70 4.32
C GLY A 64 -16.18 -6.83 5.23
N LEU A 65 -16.03 -8.04 4.68
CA LEU A 65 -15.49 -9.19 5.42
C LEU A 65 -14.04 -8.95 5.88
N ALA A 66 -13.19 -8.38 5.02
CA ALA A 66 -11.81 -8.05 5.36
C ALA A 66 -11.68 -6.99 6.47
N LEU A 67 -12.69 -6.14 6.62
CA LEU A 67 -12.78 -5.09 7.63
C LEU A 67 -13.70 -5.48 8.80
N ASN A 68 -13.95 -6.78 8.97
CA ASN A 68 -14.73 -7.35 10.06
C ASN A 68 -16.15 -6.75 10.17
N CYS A 69 -16.71 -6.26 9.07
CA CYS A 69 -18.07 -5.75 9.01
C CYS A 69 -19.09 -6.89 9.04
N LYS A 70 -20.29 -6.56 9.51
CA LYS A 70 -21.51 -7.31 9.18
C LYS A 70 -21.90 -7.01 7.73
N ILE A 71 -22.46 -8.01 7.06
CA ILE A 71 -22.97 -7.88 5.69
C ILE A 71 -24.50 -7.90 5.76
N ASN A 72 -25.15 -6.93 5.13
CA ASN A 72 -26.61 -6.91 5.05
C ASN A 72 -27.11 -8.01 4.11
N GLU A 73 -28.06 -8.84 4.57
CA GLU A 73 -28.73 -9.83 3.70
C GLU A 73 -29.65 -9.16 2.66
N LEU A 74 -30.14 -7.96 2.97
CA LEU A 74 -30.93 -7.13 2.09
C LEU A 74 -30.26 -5.76 1.95
N SER A 75 -29.93 -5.39 0.72
CA SER A 75 -29.32 -4.10 0.40
C SER A 75 -30.05 -3.47 -0.79
N LYS A 76 -30.03 -2.14 -0.90
CA LYS A 76 -30.66 -1.43 -2.03
C LYS A 76 -29.83 -0.25 -2.47
N PHE A 77 -30.09 0.21 -3.69
CA PHE A 77 -29.56 1.46 -4.21
C PHE A 77 -30.58 2.59 -3.99
N ASP A 78 -30.07 3.80 -3.93
CA ASP A 78 -30.79 5.04 -3.70
C ASP A 78 -30.29 6.11 -4.66
N ARG A 79 -31.16 7.07 -5.00
CA ARG A 79 -30.78 8.26 -5.75
C ARG A 79 -30.38 9.39 -4.80
N LYS A 80 -29.14 9.86 -4.92
CA LYS A 80 -28.65 11.09 -4.31
C LYS A 80 -28.78 12.22 -5.32
N ASN A 81 -29.80 13.08 -5.17
CA ASN A 81 -30.19 14.06 -6.18
C ASN A 81 -29.41 15.37 -6.03
N TYR A 82 -28.62 15.73 -7.04
CA TYR A 82 -27.98 17.05 -7.16
C TYR A 82 -27.59 17.32 -8.62
N PHE A 83 -27.60 18.59 -9.01
CA PHE A 83 -27.26 19.01 -10.36
C PHE A 83 -25.82 19.48 -10.42
N TYR A 84 -25.02 18.81 -11.24
CA TYR A 84 -23.66 19.25 -11.58
C TYR A 84 -23.29 18.76 -12.99
N PRO A 85 -22.51 19.50 -13.80
CA PRO A 85 -22.29 19.15 -15.20
C PRO A 85 -21.59 17.80 -15.44
N ASP A 86 -20.77 17.32 -14.49
CA ASP A 86 -20.12 16.01 -14.56
C ASP A 86 -21.03 14.82 -14.19
N LEU A 87 -22.24 15.09 -13.73
CA LEU A 87 -23.23 14.09 -13.34
C LEU A 87 -24.41 14.10 -14.32
N PRO A 88 -24.36 13.29 -15.38
CA PRO A 88 -25.28 13.40 -16.52
C PRO A 88 -26.74 13.11 -16.15
N LYS A 89 -26.98 12.26 -15.14
CA LYS A 89 -28.34 11.88 -14.70
C LYS A 89 -29.05 12.93 -13.86
N GLY A 90 -28.33 13.93 -13.31
CA GLY A 90 -28.87 14.83 -12.29
C GLY A 90 -29.11 14.16 -10.92
N TYR A 91 -28.71 12.91 -10.77
CA TYR A 91 -28.64 12.16 -9.52
C TYR A 91 -27.54 11.10 -9.61
N GLN A 92 -26.88 10.83 -8.49
CA GLN A 92 -25.88 9.77 -8.35
C GLN A 92 -26.59 8.55 -7.75
N ILE A 93 -26.44 7.38 -8.37
CA ILE A 93 -26.89 6.13 -7.76
C ILE A 93 -25.85 5.76 -6.69
N SER A 94 -26.31 5.67 -5.44
CA SER A 94 -25.52 5.35 -4.24
C SER A 94 -26.34 4.41 -3.34
N GLN A 95 -26.00 4.28 -2.06
CA GLN A 95 -26.85 3.60 -1.07
C GLN A 95 -26.99 4.49 0.16
N TYR A 96 -28.15 4.52 0.79
CA TYR A 96 -28.38 5.36 1.96
C TYR A 96 -28.56 4.53 3.24
N ASP A 97 -29.74 4.00 3.50
CA ASP A 97 -30.11 3.33 4.75
C ASP A 97 -29.70 1.84 4.83
N LEU A 98 -29.55 1.16 3.68
CA LEU A 98 -29.17 -0.27 3.62
C LEU A 98 -27.86 -0.49 2.85
N PRO A 99 -26.70 -0.05 3.38
CA PRO A 99 -25.39 -0.26 2.76
C PRO A 99 -25.06 -1.77 2.68
N ILE A 100 -24.12 -2.17 1.82
CA ILE A 100 -23.72 -3.58 1.71
C ILE A 100 -23.08 -4.09 3.00
N ALA A 101 -22.18 -3.30 3.62
CA ALA A 101 -21.49 -3.67 4.84
C ALA A 101 -21.57 -2.56 5.89
N TYR A 102 -21.59 -2.95 7.17
CA TYR A 102 -21.75 -2.03 8.31
C TYR A 102 -21.15 -2.63 9.59
N ASP A 103 -21.00 -1.82 10.64
CA ASP A 103 -20.48 -2.23 11.95
C ASP A 103 -19.17 -3.04 11.86
N GLY A 104 -18.14 -2.46 11.24
CA GLY A 104 -16.81 -3.07 11.11
C GLY A 104 -15.75 -2.41 11.98
N PHE A 105 -14.50 -2.86 11.82
CA PHE A 105 -13.34 -2.18 12.39
C PHE A 105 -12.06 -2.54 11.64
N LEU A 106 -11.11 -1.61 11.69
CA LEU A 106 -9.71 -1.83 11.31
C LEU A 106 -8.82 -1.54 12.51
N GLU A 107 -7.94 -2.47 12.85
CA GLU A 107 -6.96 -2.26 13.91
C GLU A 107 -5.83 -1.33 13.45
N VAL A 108 -5.63 -0.26 14.22
CA VAL A 108 -4.54 0.71 14.02
C VAL A 108 -3.81 0.85 15.35
N ASP A 109 -2.54 0.46 15.39
CA ASP A 109 -1.69 0.50 16.59
C ASP A 109 -2.28 -0.29 17.77
N GLY A 110 -2.90 -1.44 17.46
CA GLY A 110 -3.54 -2.31 18.46
C GLY A 110 -4.86 -1.78 19.01
N GLN A 111 -5.44 -0.74 18.40
CA GLN A 111 -6.75 -0.20 18.76
C GLN A 111 -7.73 -0.30 17.58
N PRO A 112 -8.97 -0.75 17.80
CA PRO A 112 -9.97 -0.82 16.74
C PRO A 112 -10.47 0.60 16.40
N ILE A 113 -10.32 1.00 15.14
CA ILE A 113 -11.04 2.14 14.58
C ILE A 113 -12.31 1.61 13.94
N LEU A 114 -13.44 1.98 14.53
CA LEU A 114 -14.75 1.48 14.12
C LEU A 114 -15.18 2.07 12.77
N ILE A 115 -15.83 1.23 11.97
CA ILE A 115 -16.36 1.54 10.64
C ILE A 115 -17.88 1.50 10.73
N THR A 116 -18.52 2.62 10.39
CA THR A 116 -19.98 2.73 10.37
C THR A 116 -20.54 1.92 9.21
N ARG A 117 -19.99 2.10 8.00
CA ARG A 117 -20.55 1.56 6.75
C ARG A 117 -19.55 1.52 5.61
N ILE A 118 -19.82 0.62 4.67
CA ILE A 118 -19.21 0.55 3.34
C ILE A 118 -20.32 0.33 2.33
N HIS A 119 -20.39 1.19 1.33
CA HIS A 119 -21.43 1.14 0.31
C HIS A 119 -20.90 1.43 -1.08
N LEU A 120 -21.70 1.05 -2.08
CA LEU A 120 -21.42 1.29 -3.49
C LEU A 120 -22.09 2.55 -4.01
N GLU A 121 -21.38 3.26 -4.85
CA GLU A 121 -21.92 4.32 -5.68
C GLU A 121 -21.22 4.34 -7.04
N GLU A 122 -21.68 5.21 -7.93
CA GLU A 122 -20.98 5.53 -9.16
C GLU A 122 -20.20 6.83 -9.05
N ASP A 123 -19.02 6.88 -9.67
CA ASP A 123 -18.29 8.13 -9.78
C ASP A 123 -18.87 9.04 -10.88
N THR A 124 -18.56 10.32 -10.72
CA THR A 124 -18.88 11.39 -11.66
C THR A 124 -17.86 11.49 -12.79
N GLY A 125 -18.21 12.21 -13.85
CA GLY A 125 -17.27 12.61 -14.89
C GLY A 125 -16.15 13.52 -14.38
N LYS A 126 -15.34 14.01 -15.30
CA LYS A 126 -14.27 14.98 -15.01
C LYS A 126 -14.64 16.34 -15.60
N LEU A 127 -14.55 17.37 -14.77
CA LEU A 127 -14.62 18.76 -15.19
C LEU A 127 -13.21 19.35 -15.33
N ILE A 128 -12.96 19.98 -16.47
CA ILE A 128 -11.72 20.71 -16.75
C ILE A 128 -12.08 22.17 -16.96
N HIS A 129 -11.42 23.05 -16.23
CA HIS A 129 -11.56 24.51 -16.36
C HIS A 129 -10.29 25.05 -17.01
N PRO A 130 -10.24 25.25 -18.34
CA PRO A 130 -9.04 25.75 -19.00
C PRO A 130 -8.73 27.17 -18.51
N ALA A 131 -7.44 27.44 -18.26
CA ALA A 131 -7.00 28.76 -17.85
C ALA A 131 -7.42 29.82 -18.88
N GLU A 132 -7.88 30.98 -18.38
CA GLU A 132 -8.29 32.14 -19.20
C GLU A 132 -9.48 31.87 -20.15
N LYS A 133 -10.21 30.77 -19.97
CA LYS A 133 -11.44 30.49 -20.73
C LYS A 133 -12.67 30.67 -19.84
N LYS A 134 -13.79 31.10 -20.45
CA LYS A 134 -15.10 31.26 -19.80
C LYS A 134 -16.02 30.06 -20.03
N TYR A 135 -15.45 28.87 -20.19
CA TYR A 135 -16.20 27.63 -20.36
C TYR A 135 -15.48 26.50 -19.62
N SER A 136 -16.20 25.43 -19.35
CA SER A 136 -15.65 24.19 -18.79
C SER A 136 -15.82 23.07 -19.80
N LEU A 137 -14.90 22.12 -19.82
CA LEU A 137 -14.97 20.91 -20.64
C LEU A 137 -15.38 19.75 -19.75
N VAL A 138 -16.27 18.89 -20.26
CA VAL A 138 -16.75 17.71 -19.55
C VAL A 138 -16.27 16.45 -20.27
N ASP A 139 -15.67 15.54 -19.49
CA ASP A 139 -15.28 14.21 -19.95
C ASP A 139 -16.01 13.15 -19.11
N TYR A 140 -16.89 12.39 -19.75
CA TYR A 140 -17.71 11.34 -19.13
C TYR A 140 -17.06 9.96 -19.15
N ASN A 141 -15.80 9.84 -19.57
CA ASN A 141 -15.09 8.56 -19.51
C ASN A 141 -15.11 7.91 -18.11
N ARG A 142 -15.01 8.71 -17.05
CA ARG A 142 -15.09 8.23 -15.65
C ARG A 142 -16.52 8.09 -15.12
N ALA A 143 -17.50 8.75 -15.74
CA ALA A 143 -18.88 8.70 -15.26
C ALA A 143 -19.41 7.26 -15.27
N GLY A 144 -19.89 6.79 -14.12
CA GLY A 144 -20.36 5.42 -13.94
C GLY A 144 -19.31 4.44 -13.41
N THR A 145 -18.06 4.85 -13.16
CA THR A 145 -17.03 3.99 -12.54
C THR A 145 -17.50 3.50 -11.16
N PRO A 146 -17.37 2.21 -10.81
CA PRO A 146 -17.76 1.73 -9.49
C PRO A 146 -16.87 2.32 -8.40
N LEU A 147 -17.51 2.88 -7.40
CA LEU A 147 -16.84 3.57 -6.29
C LEU A 147 -17.36 2.98 -4.98
N VAL A 148 -16.46 2.61 -4.08
CA VAL A 148 -16.82 2.25 -2.71
C VAL A 148 -16.55 3.42 -1.78
N GLU A 149 -17.52 3.77 -0.96
CA GLU A 149 -17.37 4.77 0.11
C GLU A 149 -17.38 4.06 1.47
N LEU A 150 -16.28 4.19 2.20
CA LEU A 150 -16.12 3.78 3.58
C LEU A 150 -16.25 4.99 4.50
N VAL A 151 -17.06 4.86 5.54
CA VAL A 151 -17.23 5.89 6.58
C VAL A 151 -16.84 5.32 7.93
N THR A 152 -15.91 5.97 8.63
CA THR A 152 -15.53 5.60 10.00
C THR A 152 -16.43 6.26 11.02
N GLU A 153 -16.51 5.65 12.21
CA GLU A 153 -16.99 6.38 13.38
C GLU A 153 -16.06 7.56 13.71
N PRO A 154 -16.56 8.62 14.36
CA PRO A 154 -15.77 9.79 14.73
C PRO A 154 -14.93 9.52 16.00
N VAL A 155 -14.07 8.50 15.96
CA VAL A 155 -13.29 8.02 17.13
C VAL A 155 -11.79 8.25 16.99
N ILE A 156 -11.34 8.78 15.86
CA ILE A 156 -9.92 9.05 15.59
C ILE A 156 -9.51 10.35 16.30
N LYS A 157 -8.37 10.33 16.98
CA LYS A 157 -7.92 11.42 17.87
C LYS A 157 -6.72 12.23 17.36
N THR A 158 -5.99 11.72 16.37
CA THR A 158 -4.77 12.37 15.86
C THR A 158 -4.67 12.27 14.35
N ALA A 159 -3.97 13.23 13.73
CA ALA A 159 -3.67 13.18 12.30
C ALA A 159 -2.80 11.96 11.93
N ALA A 160 -1.89 11.56 12.81
CA ALA A 160 -1.04 10.39 12.60
C ALA A 160 -1.88 9.10 12.53
N THR A 161 -2.85 8.93 13.43
CA THR A 161 -3.79 7.80 13.42
C THR A 161 -4.66 7.83 12.16
N ALA A 162 -5.18 9.01 11.77
CA ALA A 162 -5.96 9.17 10.53
C ALA A 162 -5.17 8.75 9.29
N LYS A 163 -3.92 9.22 9.18
CA LYS A 163 -3.00 8.83 8.10
C LYS A 163 -2.76 7.33 8.07
N LYS A 164 -2.49 6.75 9.25
CA LYS A 164 -2.19 5.31 9.36
C LYS A 164 -3.41 4.47 8.97
N PHE A 165 -4.61 4.83 9.45
CA PHE A 165 -5.85 4.17 9.05
C PHE A 165 -6.03 4.18 7.52
N ALA A 166 -5.91 5.35 6.88
CA ALA A 166 -6.11 5.44 5.44
C ALA A 166 -5.05 4.65 4.64
N ARG A 167 -3.80 4.61 5.12
CA ARG A 167 -2.74 3.82 4.50
C ARG A 167 -2.98 2.32 4.65
N ASP A 168 -3.36 1.87 5.83
CA ASP A 168 -3.61 0.46 6.10
C ASP A 168 -4.88 -0.01 5.32
N TYR A 169 -5.90 0.85 5.20
CA TYR A 169 -7.05 0.62 4.32
C TYR A 169 -6.66 0.53 2.84
N GLN A 170 -5.82 1.44 2.34
CA GLN A 170 -5.28 1.36 0.96
C GLN A 170 -4.53 0.04 0.74
N GLN A 171 -3.75 -0.39 1.72
CA GLN A 171 -3.02 -1.65 1.63
C GLN A 171 -3.99 -2.83 1.50
N ILE A 172 -5.08 -2.86 2.29
CA ILE A 172 -6.11 -3.90 2.19
C ILE A 172 -6.75 -3.91 0.79
N LEU A 173 -7.14 -2.74 0.26
CA LEU A 173 -7.72 -2.63 -1.08
C LEU A 173 -6.83 -3.24 -2.17
N ARG A 174 -5.52 -2.94 -2.10
CA ARG A 174 -4.51 -3.46 -3.03
C ARG A 174 -4.25 -4.94 -2.82
N PHE A 175 -4.23 -5.40 -1.57
CA PHE A 175 -3.94 -6.78 -1.22
C PHE A 175 -5.09 -7.74 -1.58
N LEU A 176 -6.34 -7.28 -1.47
CA LEU A 176 -7.51 -7.98 -1.98
C LEU A 176 -7.59 -7.94 -3.51
N ASP A 177 -6.72 -7.15 -4.16
CA ASP A 177 -6.68 -6.94 -5.59
C ASP A 177 -8.00 -6.41 -6.18
N ILE A 178 -8.69 -5.52 -5.45
CA ILE A 178 -9.98 -4.92 -5.86
C ILE A 178 -9.86 -3.46 -6.31
N SER A 179 -8.77 -2.78 -5.94
CA SER A 179 -8.47 -1.40 -6.36
C SER A 179 -6.96 -1.16 -6.41
N ASN A 180 -6.51 -0.32 -7.36
CA ASN A 180 -5.15 0.23 -7.34
C ASN A 180 -5.00 1.35 -6.29
N ALA A 181 -6.11 1.98 -5.90
CA ALA A 181 -6.23 2.98 -4.85
C ALA A 181 -5.13 4.08 -4.91
N ASP A 182 -4.72 4.49 -6.10
CA ASP A 182 -3.71 5.52 -6.31
C ASP A 182 -4.31 6.92 -6.09
N MET A 183 -3.89 7.56 -5.00
CA MET A 183 -4.36 8.91 -4.64
C MET A 183 -3.91 9.99 -5.64
N GLU A 184 -2.75 9.82 -6.30
CA GLU A 184 -2.26 10.81 -7.27
C GLU A 184 -3.09 10.80 -8.55
N LYS A 185 -3.62 9.62 -8.90
CA LYS A 185 -4.55 9.43 -10.03
C LYS A 185 -6.00 9.74 -9.66
N GLY A 186 -6.31 9.95 -8.38
CA GLY A 186 -7.67 10.19 -7.88
C GLY A 186 -8.50 8.94 -7.65
N GLU A 187 -7.93 7.75 -7.83
CA GLU A 187 -8.59 6.46 -7.62
C GLU A 187 -8.93 6.22 -6.13
N MET A 188 -8.29 6.95 -5.22
CA MET A 188 -8.61 6.96 -3.80
C MET A 188 -8.62 8.40 -3.27
N ARG A 189 -9.70 8.76 -2.60
CA ARG A 189 -9.91 10.09 -2.00
C ARG A 189 -10.20 9.92 -0.51
N CYS A 190 -9.49 10.66 0.34
CA CYS A 190 -9.71 10.63 1.78
C CYS A 190 -10.14 12.02 2.26
N GLU A 191 -11.35 12.10 2.80
CA GLU A 191 -11.95 13.31 3.31
C GLU A 191 -12.07 13.22 4.83
N ALA A 192 -11.50 14.19 5.54
CA ALA A 192 -11.47 14.20 6.99
C ALA A 192 -12.53 15.17 7.55
N ASN A 193 -13.42 14.64 8.39
CA ASN A 193 -14.36 15.43 9.17
C ASN A 193 -13.75 15.69 10.55
N ILE A 194 -13.47 16.94 10.89
CA ILE A 194 -12.72 17.33 12.10
C ILE A 194 -13.56 18.25 12.96
N SER A 195 -13.65 17.94 14.24
CA SER A 195 -14.23 18.81 15.27
C SER A 195 -13.40 18.74 16.54
N VAL A 196 -13.27 19.88 17.24
CA VAL A 196 -12.58 20.00 18.52
C VAL A 196 -13.61 20.35 19.59
N GLN A 197 -13.62 19.62 20.71
CA GLN A 197 -14.60 19.81 21.78
C GLN A 197 -13.89 20.00 23.13
N GLU A 198 -14.50 20.75 24.03
CA GLU A 198 -13.99 20.88 25.41
C GLU A 198 -14.06 19.55 26.16
N ARG A 199 -12.97 19.19 26.84
CA ARG A 199 -12.88 17.91 27.53
C ARG A 199 -13.94 17.77 28.61
N GLY A 200 -14.62 16.63 28.62
CA GLY A 200 -15.63 16.30 29.63
C GLY A 200 -17.00 16.94 29.40
N LYS A 201 -17.18 17.77 28.37
CA LYS A 201 -18.46 18.43 28.00
C LYS A 201 -19.28 17.67 26.94
N TRP A 202 -18.77 16.55 26.45
CA TRP A 202 -19.40 15.72 25.42
C TRP A 202 -19.24 14.23 25.73
N GLN A 203 -19.96 13.40 25.00
CA GLN A 203 -19.82 11.93 25.00
C GLN A 203 -20.11 11.35 23.63
N TYR A 204 -19.54 10.19 23.34
CA TYR A 204 -19.88 9.39 22.17
C TYR A 204 -20.88 8.31 22.58
N ALA A 205 -22.08 8.33 21.99
CA ALA A 205 -23.14 7.37 22.28
C ALA A 205 -24.02 7.14 21.04
N ASN A 206 -24.28 5.87 20.72
CA ASN A 206 -25.10 5.43 19.58
C ASN A 206 -24.63 6.00 18.22
N GLY A 207 -23.33 5.88 17.91
CA GLY A 207 -22.78 6.35 16.63
C GLY A 207 -22.72 7.88 16.50
N GLN A 208 -22.96 8.62 17.58
CA GLN A 208 -23.07 10.07 17.54
C GLN A 208 -22.34 10.73 18.69
N ILE A 209 -21.77 11.90 18.40
CA ILE A 209 -21.22 12.81 19.39
C ILE A 209 -22.41 13.58 19.99
N LYS A 210 -22.55 13.55 21.32
CA LYS A 210 -23.63 14.22 22.04
C LYS A 210 -23.06 15.18 23.09
N PRO A 211 -23.68 16.35 23.29
CA PRO A 211 -23.30 17.23 24.38
C PRO A 211 -23.69 16.63 25.75
N LYS A 212 -22.98 17.03 26.80
CA LYS A 212 -23.38 16.79 28.19
C LYS A 212 -23.99 18.07 28.77
N GLY A 213 -25.20 17.96 29.31
CA GLY A 213 -25.96 19.13 29.78
C GLY A 213 -26.24 20.11 28.64
N ASP A 214 -26.19 21.40 28.94
CA ASP A 214 -26.49 22.48 27.99
C ASP A 214 -25.30 22.87 27.07
N TYR A 215 -24.26 22.03 27.02
CA TYR A 215 -23.11 22.30 26.16
C TYR A 215 -23.51 22.34 24.69
N LYS A 216 -23.06 23.36 23.96
CA LYS A 216 -23.25 23.44 22.52
C LYS A 216 -22.00 22.89 21.83
N LEU A 217 -22.15 21.79 21.09
CA LEU A 217 -21.04 21.20 20.35
C LEU A 217 -20.48 22.20 19.33
N ASN A 218 -19.15 22.27 19.24
CA ASN A 218 -18.49 23.02 18.18
C ASN A 218 -18.80 22.40 16.79
N PRO A 219 -18.99 23.22 15.74
CA PRO A 219 -19.21 22.71 14.39
C PRO A 219 -18.07 21.83 13.88
N LYS A 220 -18.36 20.98 12.90
CA LYS A 220 -17.35 20.20 12.18
C LYS A 220 -16.91 20.90 10.90
N VAL A 221 -15.65 20.70 10.55
CA VAL A 221 -15.07 21.08 9.25
C VAL A 221 -14.79 19.82 8.45
N GLU A 222 -15.12 19.87 7.16
CA GLU A 222 -14.83 18.80 6.21
C GLU A 222 -13.67 19.21 5.32
N LEU A 223 -12.57 18.46 5.36
CA LEU A 223 -11.43 18.65 4.48
C LEU A 223 -11.60 17.85 3.19
N LYS A 224 -11.61 18.53 2.04
CA LYS A 224 -11.71 17.91 0.71
C LYS A 224 -10.46 18.16 -0.15
N ASN A 225 -10.35 17.41 -1.24
CA ASN A 225 -9.31 17.53 -2.28
C ASN A 225 -7.88 17.30 -1.77
N ILE A 226 -7.69 16.22 -1.01
CA ILE A 226 -6.39 15.82 -0.48
C ILE A 226 -5.91 14.55 -1.21
N ASN A 227 -4.85 14.71 -2.01
CA ASN A 227 -4.38 13.66 -2.92
C ASN A 227 -3.13 12.91 -2.41
N SER A 228 -2.76 13.05 -1.13
CA SER A 228 -1.71 12.22 -0.54
C SER A 228 -1.87 12.06 0.98
N PHE A 229 -1.41 10.94 1.52
CA PHE A 229 -1.39 10.68 2.96
C PHE A 229 -0.60 11.73 3.75
N LYS A 230 0.52 12.21 3.20
CA LYS A 230 1.34 13.25 3.82
C LYS A 230 0.59 14.58 3.91
N TYR A 231 -0.14 14.95 2.85
CA TYR A 231 -0.94 16.18 2.86
C TYR A 231 -2.18 16.02 3.74
N MET A 232 -2.75 14.83 3.83
CA MET A 232 -3.85 14.54 4.76
C MET A 232 -3.44 14.78 6.21
N GLU A 233 -2.33 14.19 6.64
CA GLU A 233 -1.80 14.40 8.00
C GLU A 233 -1.55 15.88 8.28
N LYS A 234 -0.88 16.59 7.37
CA LYS A 234 -0.59 18.02 7.53
C LYS A 234 -1.86 18.87 7.58
N ALA A 235 -2.84 18.59 6.72
CA ALA A 235 -4.08 19.35 6.67
C ALA A 235 -4.92 19.13 7.92
N VAL A 236 -5.00 17.88 8.41
CA VAL A 236 -5.69 17.54 9.67
C VAL A 236 -5.00 18.23 10.85
N ASP A 237 -3.67 18.15 10.95
CA ASP A 237 -2.92 18.82 12.02
C ASP A 237 -3.07 20.33 12.02
N TYR A 238 -3.06 20.95 10.83
CA TYR A 238 -3.29 22.38 10.68
C TYR A 238 -4.69 22.76 11.14
N GLU A 239 -5.70 22.00 10.72
CA GLU A 239 -7.09 22.29 11.03
C GLU A 239 -7.40 22.11 12.52
N ILE A 240 -6.81 21.10 13.17
CA ILE A 240 -6.89 20.93 14.63
C ILE A 240 -6.36 22.18 15.34
N LYS A 241 -5.16 22.65 14.97
CA LYS A 241 -4.54 23.85 15.57
C LYS A 241 -5.37 25.10 15.32
N ARG A 242 -5.95 25.24 14.12
CA ARG A 242 -6.84 26.35 13.77
C ARG A 242 -8.09 26.35 14.64
N GLN A 243 -8.75 25.20 14.77
CA GLN A 243 -9.96 25.06 15.58
C GLN A 243 -9.68 25.30 17.06
N ILE A 244 -8.61 24.73 17.63
CA ILE A 244 -8.22 24.99 19.03
C ILE A 244 -8.01 26.49 19.26
N LYS A 245 -7.29 27.17 18.36
CA LYS A 245 -7.06 28.62 18.48
C LYS A 245 -8.36 29.42 18.38
N ALA A 246 -9.28 29.03 17.49
CA ALA A 246 -10.57 29.69 17.35
C ALA A 246 -11.43 29.52 18.62
N VAL A 247 -11.52 28.30 19.15
CA VAL A 247 -12.25 28.00 20.38
C VAL A 247 -11.64 28.74 21.58
N ALA A 248 -10.31 28.75 21.71
CA ALA A 248 -9.63 29.42 22.81
C ALA A 248 -9.73 30.96 22.76
N ASN A 249 -9.87 31.55 21.56
CA ASN A 249 -9.94 32.99 21.35
C ASN A 249 -11.39 33.52 21.21
N GLY A 250 -12.40 32.65 21.24
CA GLY A 250 -13.78 32.96 20.86
C GLY A 250 -14.66 33.58 21.96
N ASP A 251 -15.57 34.46 21.54
CA ASP A 251 -16.50 35.29 22.32
C ASP A 251 -17.66 34.46 22.95
N PRO A 252 -17.95 34.61 24.25
CA PRO A 252 -19.05 33.93 24.96
C PRO A 252 -20.46 34.13 24.37
N SER A 253 -20.67 35.16 23.53
CA SER A 253 -21.97 35.52 22.97
C SER A 253 -22.27 34.92 21.59
N THR A 254 -21.28 34.39 20.87
CA THR A 254 -21.45 33.80 19.51
C THR A 254 -21.05 32.32 19.40
N GLY A 255 -20.45 31.75 20.45
CA GLY A 255 -19.75 30.46 20.37
C GLY A 255 -18.34 30.64 19.79
N SER A 256 -17.59 29.55 19.68
CA SER A 256 -16.15 29.46 19.33
C SER A 256 -15.64 30.16 18.06
N GLY A 257 -16.45 30.98 17.37
CA GLY A 257 -16.12 31.62 16.09
C GLY A 257 -16.01 30.61 14.93
N LEU A 258 -16.32 29.34 15.17
CA LEU A 258 -16.31 28.27 14.19
C LEU A 258 -17.66 28.17 13.49
N ILE A 259 -17.62 27.92 12.18
CA ILE A 259 -18.78 27.64 11.34
C ILE A 259 -18.62 26.28 10.67
N GLN A 260 -19.73 25.67 10.26
CA GLN A 260 -19.67 24.45 9.47
C GLN A 260 -19.35 24.81 8.02
N GLU A 261 -18.20 24.32 7.54
CA GLU A 261 -17.70 24.63 6.21
C GLU A 261 -16.91 23.46 5.63
N THR A 262 -16.79 23.47 4.31
CA THR A 262 -15.88 22.61 3.56
C THR A 262 -14.63 23.42 3.25
N ARG A 263 -13.47 22.88 3.63
CA ARG A 263 -12.16 23.52 3.43
C ARG A 263 -11.28 22.66 2.53
N GLY A 264 -10.46 23.33 1.74
CA GLY A 264 -9.41 22.71 0.93
C GLY A 264 -8.03 22.88 1.57
N TRP A 265 -7.04 22.17 1.04
CA TRP A 265 -5.64 22.28 1.45
C TRP A 265 -4.79 22.96 0.36
N ASN A 266 -4.02 23.99 0.71
CA ASN A 266 -3.07 24.63 -0.18
C ASN A 266 -1.65 24.09 0.09
N ASN A 267 -1.11 23.30 -0.82
CA ASN A 267 0.21 22.68 -0.67
C ASN A 267 1.36 23.70 -0.55
N ALA A 268 1.33 24.78 -1.34
CA ALA A 268 2.40 25.77 -1.38
C ALA A 268 2.48 26.58 -0.09
N LYS A 269 1.32 26.96 0.45
CA LYS A 269 1.23 27.76 1.69
C LYS A 269 1.16 26.90 2.96
N SER A 270 0.90 25.60 2.83
CA SER A 270 0.65 24.68 3.94
C SER A 270 -0.44 25.17 4.91
N VAL A 271 -1.57 25.61 4.35
CA VAL A 271 -2.74 26.11 5.11
C VAL A 271 -4.05 25.55 4.56
N THR A 272 -5.07 25.45 5.41
CA THR A 272 -6.44 25.19 4.97
C THR A 272 -7.13 26.50 4.57
N PHE A 273 -7.95 26.46 3.51
CA PHE A 273 -8.73 27.61 3.05
C PHE A 273 -10.21 27.24 2.91
N SER A 274 -11.11 28.18 3.17
CA SER A 274 -12.54 27.97 2.99
C SER A 274 -12.87 27.84 1.51
N GLN A 275 -13.59 26.78 1.14
CA GLN A 275 -14.13 26.63 -0.22
C GLN A 275 -15.60 27.02 -0.25
N ARG A 276 -16.36 26.55 0.74
CA ARG A 276 -17.80 26.69 0.83
C ARG A 276 -18.23 26.73 2.29
N ILE A 277 -19.03 27.72 2.65
CA ILE A 277 -19.79 27.72 3.90
C ILE A 277 -21.05 26.87 3.67
N LYS A 278 -21.37 25.96 4.59
CA LYS A 278 -22.62 25.19 4.52
C LYS A 278 -23.73 26.04 5.14
N GLU A 279 -24.43 26.82 4.32
CA GLU A 279 -25.59 27.63 4.75
C GLU A 279 -26.81 26.76 5.12
N THR A 280 -26.91 25.57 4.52
CA THR A 280 -27.91 24.52 4.84
C THR A 280 -27.29 23.12 4.65
N SER A 281 -27.84 22.09 5.31
CA SER A 281 -27.61 20.71 4.89
C SER A 281 -28.27 20.55 3.52
N ALA A 282 -27.47 20.31 2.46
CA ALA A 282 -28.03 20.09 1.13
C ALA A 282 -29.03 18.94 1.21
N ASP A 283 -30.31 19.23 0.93
CA ASP A 283 -31.34 18.22 0.85
C ASP A 283 -31.16 17.45 -0.46
N TYR A 284 -30.36 16.38 -0.38
CA TYR A 284 -30.11 15.47 -1.50
C TYR A 284 -31.33 14.64 -1.87
N ARG A 285 -32.46 14.78 -1.15
CA ARG A 285 -33.74 14.10 -1.42
C ARG A 285 -33.52 12.62 -1.71
N TYR A 286 -32.84 11.91 -0.80
CA TYR A 286 -32.59 10.48 -0.97
C TYR A 286 -33.92 9.71 -1.08
N PHE A 287 -34.01 8.84 -2.07
CA PHE A 287 -35.09 7.86 -2.18
C PHE A 287 -34.61 6.59 -2.89
N PRO A 288 -35.25 5.43 -2.67
CA PRO A 288 -34.87 4.18 -3.31
C PRO A 288 -34.83 4.28 -4.83
N GLU A 289 -33.80 3.72 -5.47
CA GLU A 289 -33.69 3.64 -6.93
C GLU A 289 -34.71 2.63 -7.47
N PRO A 290 -35.82 3.07 -8.11
CA PRO A 290 -36.86 2.16 -8.57
C PRO A 290 -36.42 1.27 -9.74
N ASP A 291 -35.41 1.68 -10.51
CA ASP A 291 -34.96 0.96 -11.70
C ASP A 291 -34.11 -0.27 -11.34
N ILE A 292 -33.64 -0.37 -10.09
CA ILE A 292 -32.82 -1.48 -9.60
C ILE A 292 -33.55 -2.19 -8.46
N PRO A 293 -33.93 -3.46 -8.61
CA PRO A 293 -34.56 -4.21 -7.53
C PRO A 293 -33.59 -4.40 -6.35
N PRO A 294 -34.10 -4.52 -5.10
CA PRO A 294 -33.26 -4.79 -3.94
C PRO A 294 -32.38 -6.03 -4.10
N LEU A 295 -31.14 -5.93 -3.64
CA LEU A 295 -30.17 -7.01 -3.64
C LEU A 295 -30.44 -7.95 -2.47
N LYS A 296 -30.62 -9.25 -2.76
CA LYS A 296 -30.66 -10.32 -1.76
C LYS A 296 -29.30 -11.01 -1.69
N ILE A 297 -28.57 -10.76 -0.62
CA ILE A 297 -27.24 -11.31 -0.38
C ILE A 297 -27.37 -12.51 0.56
N SER A 298 -27.54 -13.70 -0.02
CA SER A 298 -27.70 -14.93 0.77
C SER A 298 -26.43 -15.29 1.54
N GLN A 299 -26.57 -15.94 2.70
CA GLN A 299 -25.45 -16.44 3.49
C GLN A 299 -24.50 -17.34 2.67
N ALA A 300 -25.04 -18.21 1.80
CA ALA A 300 -24.23 -19.06 0.92
C ALA A 300 -23.33 -18.25 -0.05
N TRP A 301 -23.79 -17.08 -0.50
CA TRP A 301 -23.00 -16.19 -1.33
C TRP A 301 -21.88 -15.50 -0.52
N ILE A 302 -22.20 -15.06 0.70
CA ILE A 302 -21.21 -14.50 1.65
C ILE A 302 -20.12 -15.54 1.95
N ASP A 303 -20.50 -16.77 2.27
CA ASP A 303 -19.55 -17.84 2.60
C ASP A 303 -18.67 -18.22 1.41
N LYS A 304 -19.23 -18.22 0.20
CA LYS A 304 -18.44 -18.41 -1.03
C LYS A 304 -17.39 -17.31 -1.21
N ILE A 305 -17.74 -16.05 -0.99
CA ILE A 305 -16.81 -14.93 -1.08
C ILE A 305 -15.75 -15.03 0.03
N ARG A 306 -16.17 -15.34 1.26
CA ARG A 306 -15.28 -15.53 2.41
C ARG A 306 -14.25 -16.64 2.16
N ALA A 307 -14.65 -17.76 1.56
CA ALA A 307 -13.77 -18.87 1.25
C ALA A 307 -12.70 -18.51 0.19
N GLY A 308 -12.97 -17.51 -0.66
CA GLY A 308 -12.00 -16.98 -1.63
C GLY A 308 -11.13 -15.84 -1.09
N MET A 309 -11.35 -15.40 0.15
CA MET A 309 -10.59 -14.30 0.75
C MET A 309 -9.18 -14.78 1.10
N ASN A 310 -8.17 -14.06 0.60
CA ASN A 310 -6.78 -14.31 0.95
C ASN A 310 -6.48 -13.81 2.37
N GLU A 311 -5.42 -14.36 2.96
CA GLU A 311 -4.82 -13.84 4.20
C GLU A 311 -4.52 -12.34 4.08
N LEU A 312 -5.02 -11.52 5.00
CA LEU A 312 -4.83 -10.07 4.99
C LEU A 312 -3.39 -9.68 5.33
N PRO A 313 -2.92 -8.47 5.00
CA PRO A 313 -1.54 -8.04 5.24
C PRO A 313 -1.08 -8.26 6.70
N ALA A 314 -1.88 -7.89 7.69
CA ALA A 314 -1.52 -8.04 9.10
C ALA A 314 -1.38 -9.51 9.52
N GLN A 315 -2.27 -10.38 9.02
CA GLN A 315 -2.24 -11.82 9.27
C GLN A 315 -0.98 -12.43 8.63
N LYS A 316 -0.68 -12.04 7.39
CA LYS A 316 0.49 -12.51 6.66
C LYS A 316 1.80 -12.05 7.27
N ILE A 317 1.88 -10.79 7.72
CA ILE A 317 3.03 -10.28 8.49
C ILE A 317 3.25 -11.14 9.74
N LYS A 318 2.20 -11.48 10.47
CA LYS A 318 2.30 -12.34 11.66
C LYS A 318 2.81 -13.74 11.29
N ARG A 319 2.23 -14.38 10.27
CA ARG A 319 2.66 -15.71 9.83
C ARG A 319 4.10 -15.72 9.30
N PHE A 320 4.52 -14.71 8.56
CA PHE A 320 5.90 -14.60 8.06
C PHE A 320 6.93 -14.58 9.19
N LYS A 321 6.61 -13.96 10.33
CA LYS A 321 7.46 -14.00 11.53
C LYS A 321 7.46 -15.38 12.17
N GLU A 322 6.29 -15.98 12.34
CA GLU A 322 6.12 -17.23 13.08
C GLU A 322 6.64 -18.45 12.30
N GLU A 323 6.32 -18.52 11.01
CA GLU A 323 6.60 -19.67 10.15
C GLU A 323 7.98 -19.56 9.48
N TYR A 324 8.32 -18.38 8.97
CA TYR A 324 9.56 -18.16 8.20
C TYR A 324 10.67 -17.48 8.99
N LEU A 325 10.42 -17.07 10.23
CA LEU A 325 11.41 -16.41 11.10
C LEU A 325 11.97 -15.10 10.53
N PHE A 326 11.23 -14.45 9.63
CA PHE A 326 11.57 -13.10 9.20
C PHE A 326 11.41 -12.12 10.37
N SER A 327 12.30 -11.15 10.47
CA SER A 327 12.19 -10.06 11.45
C SER A 327 10.93 -9.21 11.20
N ASP A 328 10.60 -8.34 12.16
CA ASP A 328 9.50 -7.39 12.03
C ASP A 328 9.61 -6.52 10.78
N TYR A 329 10.81 -6.02 10.52
CA TYR A 329 11.12 -5.17 9.38
C TYR A 329 10.99 -5.94 8.06
N GLU A 330 11.55 -7.15 7.99
CA GLU A 330 11.50 -7.98 6.79
C GLU A 330 10.05 -8.40 6.48
N SER A 331 9.31 -8.83 7.48
CA SER A 331 7.91 -9.24 7.33
C SER A 331 7.02 -8.10 6.85
N LEU A 332 7.21 -6.89 7.38
CA LEU A 332 6.46 -5.70 6.96
C LEU A 332 6.70 -5.38 5.47
N ILE A 333 7.94 -5.56 4.99
CA ILE A 333 8.28 -5.31 3.58
C ILE A 333 7.75 -6.43 2.70
N LEU A 334 8.05 -7.69 3.02
CA LEU A 334 7.75 -8.85 2.17
C LEU A 334 6.25 -9.13 2.06
N ALA A 335 5.47 -8.85 3.12
CA ALA A 335 4.01 -8.93 3.09
C ALA A 335 3.34 -7.59 2.70
N GLY A 336 4.13 -6.58 2.31
CA GLY A 336 3.63 -5.23 1.99
C GLY A 336 2.77 -5.18 0.72
N ASP A 337 3.05 -6.04 -0.24
CA ASP A 337 2.38 -6.20 -1.54
C ASP A 337 2.05 -7.67 -1.79
N GLN A 338 0.90 -7.95 -2.39
CA GLN A 338 0.43 -9.33 -2.59
C GLN A 338 1.34 -10.13 -3.54
N ASN A 339 1.88 -9.50 -4.59
CA ASN A 339 2.74 -10.20 -5.54
C ASN A 339 4.09 -10.54 -4.91
N LEU A 340 4.64 -9.61 -4.13
CA LEU A 340 5.86 -9.84 -3.35
C LEU A 340 5.68 -10.92 -2.29
N ALA A 341 4.56 -10.90 -1.59
CA ALA A 341 4.28 -11.88 -0.56
C ALA A 341 4.18 -13.28 -1.19
N LYS A 342 3.41 -13.41 -2.27
CA LYS A 342 3.27 -14.66 -3.02
C LYS A 342 4.61 -15.16 -3.58
N TYR A 343 5.39 -14.26 -4.18
CA TYR A 343 6.72 -14.59 -4.70
C TYR A 343 7.64 -15.11 -3.58
N THR A 344 7.63 -14.44 -2.43
CA THR A 344 8.41 -14.82 -1.24
C THR A 344 8.01 -16.21 -0.73
N GLU A 345 6.72 -16.49 -0.62
CA GLU A 345 6.19 -17.79 -0.20
C GLU A 345 6.61 -18.91 -1.15
N GLN A 346 6.56 -18.64 -2.47
CA GLN A 346 7.00 -19.59 -3.49
C GLN A 346 8.51 -19.84 -3.38
N VAL A 347 9.34 -18.80 -3.24
CA VAL A 347 10.79 -18.95 -3.02
C VAL A 347 11.08 -19.81 -1.78
N VAL A 348 10.40 -19.55 -0.66
CA VAL A 348 10.57 -20.34 0.57
C VAL A 348 10.13 -21.80 0.36
N SER A 349 9.06 -22.02 -0.39
CA SER A 349 8.58 -23.38 -0.72
C SER A 349 9.61 -24.15 -1.57
N GLU A 350 10.18 -23.51 -2.60
CA GLU A 350 11.22 -24.11 -3.44
C GLU A 350 12.50 -24.40 -2.64
N LEU A 351 12.91 -23.47 -1.77
CA LEU A 351 14.05 -23.68 -0.87
C LEU A 351 13.85 -24.87 0.06
N ARG A 352 12.63 -25.02 0.60
CA ARG A 352 12.29 -26.16 1.45
C ARG A 352 12.38 -27.47 0.69
N ALA A 353 11.78 -27.55 -0.50
CA ALA A 353 11.85 -28.74 -1.35
C ALA A 353 13.29 -29.10 -1.70
N TRP A 354 14.12 -28.11 -2.02
CA TRP A 354 15.53 -28.30 -2.32
C TRP A 354 16.31 -28.87 -1.11
N ILE A 355 16.10 -28.32 0.09
CA ILE A 355 16.78 -28.78 1.32
C ILE A 355 16.42 -30.23 1.63
N GLU A 356 15.13 -30.56 1.56
CA GLU A 356 14.63 -31.92 1.82
C GLU A 356 15.18 -32.91 0.79
N ALA A 357 15.25 -32.52 -0.49
CA ALA A 357 15.83 -33.35 -1.56
C ALA A 357 17.33 -33.62 -1.40
N HIS A 358 18.08 -32.71 -0.78
CA HIS A 358 19.53 -32.84 -0.55
C HIS A 358 19.87 -33.49 0.81
N GLY A 359 18.88 -34.08 1.49
CA GLY A 359 19.07 -34.85 2.71
C GLY A 359 19.38 -34.02 3.96
N ASP A 360 19.15 -32.70 3.91
CA ASP A 360 19.22 -31.83 5.09
C ASP A 360 17.80 -31.54 5.60
N ASN A 361 17.70 -31.00 6.80
CA ASN A 361 16.45 -30.73 7.49
C ASN A 361 16.11 -29.24 7.42
N TRP A 362 14.92 -28.92 6.90
CA TRP A 362 14.42 -27.55 6.80
C TRP A 362 14.45 -26.81 8.14
N GLU A 363 14.00 -27.43 9.24
CA GLU A 363 13.95 -26.80 10.56
C GLU A 363 15.32 -26.35 11.06
N ARG A 364 16.38 -27.09 10.69
CA ARG A 364 17.75 -26.74 11.03
C ARG A 364 18.27 -25.54 10.24
N GLN A 365 17.89 -25.42 8.97
CA GLN A 365 18.46 -24.44 8.04
C GLN A 365 17.58 -23.21 7.80
N LYS A 366 16.29 -23.28 8.14
CA LYS A 366 15.28 -22.27 7.80
C LYS A 366 15.67 -20.87 8.26
N HIS A 367 16.24 -20.71 9.46
CA HIS A 367 16.65 -19.40 9.97
C HIS A 367 17.76 -18.77 9.10
N LYS A 368 18.77 -19.56 8.72
CA LYS A 368 19.87 -19.06 7.87
C LYS A 368 19.37 -18.77 6.45
N LEU A 369 18.56 -19.65 5.88
CA LEU A 369 17.99 -19.48 4.54
C LEU A 369 17.01 -18.31 4.46
N ALA A 370 16.13 -18.16 5.45
CA ALA A 370 15.22 -17.02 5.56
C ALA A 370 15.99 -15.71 5.62
N LYS A 371 17.01 -15.61 6.49
CA LYS A 371 17.86 -14.42 6.58
C LYS A 371 18.56 -14.10 5.26
N THR A 372 19.12 -15.11 4.58
CA THR A 372 19.75 -14.92 3.26
C THR A 372 18.73 -14.45 2.23
N THR A 373 17.56 -15.11 2.19
CA THR A 373 16.46 -14.79 1.26
C THR A 373 15.96 -13.36 1.46
N ALA A 374 15.66 -12.97 2.69
CA ALA A 374 15.20 -11.62 3.01
C ALA A 374 16.24 -10.56 2.64
N ASN A 375 17.51 -10.79 2.96
CA ASN A 375 18.59 -9.88 2.59
C ASN A 375 18.69 -9.69 1.07
N TRP A 376 18.69 -10.77 0.29
CA TRP A 376 18.82 -10.69 -1.17
C TRP A 376 17.56 -10.16 -1.85
N LEU A 377 16.36 -10.48 -1.36
CA LEU A 377 15.12 -9.92 -1.88
C LEU A 377 15.04 -8.41 -1.59
N ILE A 378 15.22 -8.01 -0.33
CA ILE A 378 14.95 -6.63 0.13
C ILE A 378 16.08 -5.68 -0.25
N ASN A 379 17.34 -6.13 -0.17
CA ASN A 379 18.49 -5.24 -0.37
C ASN A 379 19.09 -5.31 -1.77
N GLU A 380 19.00 -6.44 -2.48
CA GLU A 380 19.64 -6.59 -3.79
C GLU A 380 18.63 -6.59 -4.94
N LEU A 381 17.62 -7.47 -4.92
CA LEU A 381 16.61 -7.53 -5.98
C LEU A 381 15.82 -6.20 -6.08
N PHE A 382 15.49 -5.59 -4.95
CA PHE A 382 14.78 -4.30 -4.93
C PHE A 382 15.57 -3.14 -5.53
N LYS A 383 16.91 -3.19 -5.53
CA LYS A 383 17.72 -2.17 -6.25
C LYS A 383 17.41 -2.20 -7.73
N HIS A 384 17.24 -3.40 -8.28
CA HIS A 384 16.85 -3.58 -9.68
C HIS A 384 15.39 -3.19 -9.92
N LEU A 385 14.46 -3.69 -9.10
CA LEU A 385 13.02 -3.42 -9.27
C LEU A 385 12.65 -1.92 -9.15
N LYS A 386 13.34 -1.16 -8.30
CA LYS A 386 13.13 0.30 -8.17
C LYS A 386 13.61 1.09 -9.38
N THR A 387 14.63 0.60 -10.08
CA THR A 387 15.20 1.29 -11.24
C THR A 387 14.23 1.30 -12.42
N ASP A 388 13.44 0.23 -12.57
CA ASP A 388 12.55 0.04 -13.71
C ASP A 388 11.08 0.42 -13.40
N GLY A 389 10.76 0.80 -12.16
CA GLY A 389 9.42 1.22 -11.73
C GLY A 389 8.31 0.17 -11.85
N SER A 390 8.62 -1.03 -12.33
CA SER A 390 7.68 -2.09 -12.68
C SER A 390 7.30 -3.01 -11.51
N GLY A 391 7.98 -2.88 -10.38
CA GLY A 391 7.85 -3.81 -9.26
C GLY A 391 8.11 -5.25 -9.72
N LEU A 392 7.49 -6.24 -9.06
CA LEU A 392 7.64 -7.65 -9.45
C LEU A 392 6.84 -8.06 -10.70
N ARG A 393 6.00 -7.19 -11.26
CA ARG A 393 5.11 -7.56 -12.38
C ARG A 393 5.86 -7.96 -13.65
N ASN A 394 7.04 -7.38 -13.87
CA ASN A 394 7.91 -7.69 -15.02
C ASN A 394 9.17 -8.47 -14.60
N ASN A 395 9.16 -9.09 -13.42
CA ASN A 395 10.30 -9.86 -12.95
C ASN A 395 10.45 -11.15 -13.77
N LYS A 396 11.57 -11.28 -14.48
CA LYS A 396 11.91 -12.49 -15.25
C LYS A 396 12.50 -13.62 -14.38
N ILE A 397 12.86 -13.30 -13.15
CA ILE A 397 13.38 -14.27 -12.20
C ILE A 397 12.20 -15.04 -11.61
N THR A 398 12.12 -16.33 -11.89
CA THR A 398 11.11 -17.20 -11.29
C THR A 398 11.45 -17.47 -9.82
N PRO A 399 10.46 -17.83 -8.99
CA PRO A 399 10.72 -18.25 -7.61
C PRO A 399 11.73 -19.40 -7.51
N GLU A 400 11.65 -20.37 -8.42
CA GLU A 400 12.58 -21.50 -8.54
C GLU A 400 14.02 -21.04 -8.79
N ASN A 401 14.25 -20.22 -9.82
CA ASN A 401 15.59 -19.72 -10.14
C ASN A 401 16.14 -18.85 -9.01
N PHE A 402 15.29 -18.09 -8.32
CA PHE A 402 15.72 -17.32 -7.16
C PHE A 402 16.08 -18.23 -5.97
N ALA A 403 15.30 -19.28 -5.72
CA ALA A 403 15.61 -20.26 -4.68
C ALA A 403 16.95 -20.96 -4.97
N GLU A 404 17.18 -21.40 -6.20
CA GLU A 404 18.45 -21.99 -6.61
C GLU A 404 19.62 -21.02 -6.46
N PHE A 405 19.44 -19.75 -6.84
CA PHE A 405 20.42 -18.70 -6.61
C PHE A 405 20.78 -18.56 -5.13
N ILE A 406 19.78 -18.57 -4.23
CA ILE A 406 20.01 -18.56 -2.79
C ILE A 406 20.74 -19.83 -2.33
N CYS A 407 20.46 -21.00 -2.92
CA CYS A 407 21.18 -22.24 -2.65
C CYS A 407 22.67 -22.14 -3.01
N LEU A 408 23.03 -21.55 -4.16
CA LEU A 408 24.43 -21.35 -4.55
C LEU A 408 25.19 -20.52 -3.50
N ILE A 409 24.56 -19.47 -2.97
CA ILE A 409 25.12 -18.62 -1.91
C ILE A 409 25.21 -19.40 -0.59
N TYR A 410 24.15 -20.12 -0.24
CA TYR A 410 24.07 -20.89 1.00
C TYR A 410 25.15 -21.98 1.07
N GLN A 411 25.40 -22.65 -0.06
CA GLN A 411 26.46 -23.66 -0.23
C GLN A 411 27.88 -23.05 -0.34
N ASN A 412 28.01 -21.72 -0.39
CA ASN A 412 29.26 -21.00 -0.68
C ASN A 412 29.88 -21.33 -2.05
N LYS A 413 29.08 -21.79 -3.03
CA LYS A 413 29.55 -21.98 -4.41
C LYS A 413 29.86 -20.66 -5.11
N ILE A 414 29.27 -19.57 -4.62
CA ILE A 414 29.52 -18.21 -5.08
C ILE A 414 29.70 -17.28 -3.88
N ASN A 415 30.56 -16.27 -4.03
CA ASN A 415 30.69 -15.19 -3.06
C ASN A 415 29.71 -14.04 -3.39
N SER A 416 29.67 -13.02 -2.51
CA SER A 416 28.75 -11.90 -2.67
C SER A 416 28.92 -11.11 -3.97
N SER A 417 30.14 -10.99 -4.50
CA SER A 417 30.41 -10.25 -5.74
C SER A 417 29.89 -11.03 -6.95
N ALA A 418 30.18 -12.34 -6.99
CA ALA A 418 29.67 -13.24 -8.02
C ALA A 418 28.13 -13.29 -7.99
N ALA A 419 27.54 -13.36 -6.80
CA ALA A 419 26.09 -13.37 -6.63
C ALA A 419 25.42 -12.09 -7.15
N GLN A 420 26.01 -10.91 -6.96
CA GLN A 420 25.51 -9.66 -7.55
C GLN A 420 25.54 -9.67 -9.09
N MET A 421 26.60 -10.22 -9.68
CA MET A 421 26.71 -10.33 -11.15
C MET A 421 25.66 -11.28 -11.72
N ILE A 422 25.48 -12.45 -11.10
CA ILE A 422 24.48 -13.44 -11.50
C ILE A 422 23.08 -12.83 -11.39
N LEU A 423 22.74 -12.23 -10.24
CA LEU A 423 21.42 -11.61 -10.04
C LEU A 423 21.13 -10.51 -11.08
N ALA A 424 22.12 -9.68 -11.41
CA ALA A 424 21.96 -8.64 -12.43
C ALA A 424 21.69 -9.23 -13.84
N GLN A 425 22.29 -10.37 -14.17
CA GLN A 425 22.01 -11.06 -15.44
C GLN A 425 20.63 -11.72 -15.43
N MET A 426 20.30 -12.43 -14.35
CA MET A 426 18.97 -13.02 -14.15
C MET A 426 17.87 -11.96 -14.25
N TYR A 427 18.09 -10.77 -13.69
CA TYR A 427 17.12 -9.68 -13.78
C TYR A 427 16.88 -9.21 -15.22
N LYS A 428 17.96 -9.06 -16.00
CA LYS A 428 17.89 -8.57 -17.38
C LYS A 428 17.28 -9.60 -18.34
N GLN A 429 17.70 -10.85 -18.22
CA GLN A 429 17.45 -11.89 -19.24
C GLN A 429 16.59 -13.05 -18.73
N GLY A 430 16.39 -13.18 -17.43
CA GLY A 430 15.94 -14.43 -16.82
C GLY A 430 17.06 -15.47 -16.83
N GLY A 431 16.68 -16.73 -16.72
CA GLY A 431 17.60 -17.86 -16.85
C GLY A 431 18.05 -18.48 -15.52
N ASP A 432 18.67 -19.64 -15.67
CA ASP A 432 19.15 -20.51 -14.60
C ASP A 432 20.43 -19.95 -13.96
N PRO A 433 20.48 -19.76 -12.64
CA PRO A 433 21.64 -19.17 -11.96
C PRO A 433 22.89 -20.07 -12.01
N THR A 434 22.72 -21.40 -12.04
CA THR A 434 23.84 -22.36 -12.13
C THR A 434 24.49 -22.29 -13.50
N GLN A 435 23.70 -22.20 -14.58
CA GLN A 435 24.21 -22.00 -15.93
C GLN A 435 24.90 -20.63 -16.06
N ILE A 436 24.29 -19.56 -15.55
CA ILE A 436 24.89 -18.22 -15.58
C ILE A 436 26.22 -18.21 -14.80
N MET A 437 26.29 -18.88 -13.65
CA MET A 437 27.52 -19.05 -12.88
C MET A 437 28.59 -19.76 -13.71
N ALA A 438 28.25 -20.85 -14.40
CA ALA A 438 29.19 -21.62 -15.22
C ALA A 438 29.68 -20.82 -16.43
N ASP A 439 28.78 -20.16 -17.17
CA ASP A 439 29.08 -19.37 -18.36
C ASP A 439 30.01 -18.18 -18.06
N LEU A 440 29.78 -17.52 -16.93
CA LEU A 440 30.65 -16.43 -16.45
C LEU A 440 31.89 -16.95 -15.70
N GLY A 441 31.96 -18.25 -15.44
CA GLY A 441 33.01 -18.90 -14.66
C GLY A 441 33.12 -18.35 -13.25
N LEU A 442 32.01 -18.02 -12.59
CA LEU A 442 31.98 -17.35 -11.28
C LEU A 442 32.00 -18.28 -10.08
N GLU A 443 32.16 -19.59 -10.31
CA GLU A 443 32.31 -20.57 -9.24
C GLU A 443 33.50 -20.22 -8.34
N GLN A 444 33.27 -20.34 -7.04
CA GLN A 444 34.22 -19.94 -6.02
C GLN A 444 35.41 -20.90 -6.00
N LEU A 445 36.61 -20.32 -5.97
CA LEU A 445 37.84 -21.09 -5.87
C LEU A 445 38.20 -21.27 -4.40
N ASP A 446 37.94 -22.48 -3.88
CA ASP A 446 38.19 -22.87 -2.48
C ASP A 446 39.47 -23.71 -2.31
N ASP A 447 40.18 -24.03 -3.39
CA ASP A 447 41.46 -24.75 -3.33
C ASP A 447 42.53 -23.89 -2.63
N LYS A 448 42.81 -24.25 -1.38
CA LYS A 448 43.77 -23.56 -0.52
C LYS A 448 45.18 -23.54 -1.12
N ALA A 449 45.63 -24.61 -1.76
CA ALA A 449 46.97 -24.68 -2.34
C ALA A 449 47.12 -23.75 -3.56
N ALA A 450 46.08 -23.67 -4.39
CA ALA A 450 46.04 -22.73 -5.51
C ALA A 450 46.01 -21.27 -5.04
N LEU A 451 45.23 -20.97 -4.00
CA LEU A 451 45.17 -19.62 -3.40
C LEU A 451 46.49 -19.23 -2.73
N GLU A 452 47.13 -20.13 -2.00
CA GLU A 452 48.44 -19.89 -1.35
C GLU A 452 49.50 -19.48 -2.38
N LYS A 453 49.54 -20.14 -3.54
CA LYS A 453 50.47 -19.80 -4.61
C LYS A 453 50.23 -18.38 -5.17
N ILE A 454 48.97 -18.05 -5.45
CA ILE A 454 48.61 -16.71 -5.96
C ILE A 454 48.93 -15.63 -4.93
N ILE A 455 48.61 -15.89 -3.66
CA ILE A 455 48.85 -14.96 -2.56
C ILE A 455 50.36 -14.76 -2.37
N ALA A 456 51.17 -15.82 -2.40
CA ALA A 456 52.63 -15.71 -2.31
C ALA A 456 53.23 -14.82 -3.42
N GLU A 457 52.74 -14.93 -4.66
CA GLU A 457 53.16 -14.08 -5.77
C GLU A 457 52.76 -12.61 -5.56
N ILE A 458 51.56 -12.34 -5.03
CA ILE A 458 51.10 -10.98 -4.72
C ILE A 458 51.95 -10.36 -3.62
N ILE A 459 52.28 -11.13 -2.58
CA ILE A 459 53.14 -10.69 -1.47
C ILE A 459 54.53 -10.32 -2.01
N LEU A 460 55.11 -11.19 -2.84
CA LEU A 460 56.42 -10.95 -3.46
C LEU A 460 56.45 -9.66 -4.27
N LYS A 461 55.37 -9.36 -5.00
CA LYS A 461 55.27 -8.14 -5.83
C LYS A 461 54.99 -6.86 -5.04
N ASN A 462 54.60 -6.95 -3.76
CA ASN A 462 54.12 -5.81 -2.96
C ASN A 462 54.82 -5.70 -1.59
N GLN A 463 56.15 -5.81 -1.57
CA GLN A 463 56.95 -5.82 -0.33
C GLN A 463 56.80 -4.54 0.52
N ALA A 464 56.66 -3.37 -0.11
CA ALA A 464 56.48 -2.11 0.62
C ALA A 464 55.21 -2.11 1.49
N GLN A 465 54.14 -2.77 1.03
CA GLN A 465 52.88 -2.92 1.73
C GLN A 465 52.99 -3.94 2.87
N VAL A 466 53.80 -4.99 2.70
CA VAL A 466 54.13 -5.94 3.77
C VAL A 466 54.82 -5.22 4.94
N GLU A 467 55.80 -4.37 4.66
CA GLU A 467 56.49 -3.59 5.70
C GLU A 467 55.56 -2.61 6.42
N GLN A 468 54.65 -1.95 5.70
CA GLN A 468 53.65 -1.06 6.31
C GLN A 468 52.74 -1.82 7.28
N TYR A 469 52.36 -3.05 6.92
CA TYR A 469 51.53 -3.89 7.77
C TYR A 469 52.30 -4.33 9.04
N LYS A 470 53.58 -4.73 8.91
CA LYS A 470 54.47 -5.03 10.06
C LYS A 470 54.70 -3.84 11.00
N LYS A 471 54.69 -2.62 10.46
CA LYS A 471 54.78 -1.36 11.24
C LYS A 471 53.45 -0.98 11.94
N GLY A 472 52.43 -1.84 11.89
CA GLY A 472 51.17 -1.67 12.62
C GLY A 472 50.01 -1.11 11.79
N LYS A 473 50.18 -0.87 10.48
CA LYS A 473 49.11 -0.34 9.62
C LYS A 473 48.18 -1.47 9.14
N THR A 474 47.28 -1.91 10.02
CA THR A 474 46.40 -3.08 9.80
C THR A 474 45.46 -2.97 8.60
N ASN A 475 45.10 -1.76 8.17
CA ASN A 475 44.26 -1.53 6.99
C ASN A 475 44.87 -2.04 5.68
N VAL A 476 46.19 -2.25 5.62
CA VAL A 476 46.88 -2.79 4.43
C VAL A 476 46.45 -4.23 4.11
N LEU A 477 45.89 -4.97 5.09
CA LEU A 477 45.31 -6.28 4.83
C LEU A 477 44.19 -6.22 3.77
N GLN A 478 43.39 -5.16 3.75
CA GLN A 478 42.32 -4.99 2.75
C GLN A 478 42.87 -4.78 1.33
N PHE A 479 44.06 -4.18 1.21
CA PHE A 479 44.74 -4.06 -0.09
C PHE A 479 45.13 -5.44 -0.63
N PHE A 480 45.71 -6.31 0.20
CA PHE A 480 46.09 -7.66 -0.22
C PHE A 480 44.88 -8.54 -0.54
N VAL A 481 43.80 -8.43 0.24
CA VAL A 481 42.52 -9.08 -0.09
C VAL A 481 42.04 -8.58 -1.45
N GLY A 482 42.04 -7.27 -1.70
CA GLY A 482 41.65 -6.70 -2.99
C GLY A 482 42.50 -7.20 -4.17
N GLN A 483 43.82 -7.31 -4.00
CA GLN A 483 44.73 -7.85 -5.02
C GLN A 483 44.48 -9.34 -5.29
N ALA A 484 44.26 -10.14 -4.26
CA ALA A 484 43.95 -11.57 -4.40
C ALA A 484 42.60 -11.78 -5.10
N MET A 485 41.60 -10.95 -4.76
CA MET A 485 40.32 -10.94 -5.46
C MET A 485 40.51 -10.53 -6.93
N ALA A 486 41.28 -9.49 -7.25
CA ALA A 486 41.53 -9.07 -8.62
C ALA A 486 42.26 -10.15 -9.45
N ALA A 487 43.31 -10.76 -8.90
CA ALA A 487 44.07 -11.82 -9.55
C ALA A 487 43.22 -13.06 -9.84
N THR A 488 42.26 -13.36 -8.96
CA THR A 488 41.34 -14.49 -9.12
C THR A 488 40.06 -14.11 -9.86
N LYS A 489 39.98 -12.91 -10.45
CA LYS A 489 38.78 -12.36 -11.13
C LYS A 489 37.53 -12.41 -10.24
N GLY A 490 37.72 -12.19 -8.95
CA GLY A 490 36.68 -12.17 -7.94
C GLY A 490 36.22 -13.56 -7.48
N LYS A 491 36.91 -14.65 -7.82
CA LYS A 491 36.48 -16.03 -7.49
C LYS A 491 36.97 -16.53 -6.13
N ALA A 492 38.03 -15.96 -5.58
CA ALA A 492 38.56 -16.46 -4.32
C ALA A 492 37.56 -16.27 -3.16
N ASN A 493 37.55 -17.21 -2.22
CA ASN A 493 36.80 -17.08 -0.98
C ASN A 493 37.47 -16.02 -0.08
N PRO A 494 36.81 -14.88 0.22
CA PRO A 494 37.44 -13.81 1.00
C PRO A 494 37.84 -14.25 2.42
N LYS A 495 37.15 -15.23 3.01
CA LYS A 495 37.50 -15.77 4.34
C LYS A 495 38.78 -16.59 4.27
N ILE A 496 38.88 -17.50 3.30
CA ILE A 496 40.07 -18.34 3.10
C ILE A 496 41.28 -17.48 2.71
N VAL A 497 41.09 -16.53 1.79
CA VAL A 497 42.15 -15.56 1.43
C VAL A 497 42.63 -14.82 2.68
N ARG A 498 41.71 -14.33 3.52
CA ARG A 498 42.08 -13.63 4.76
C ARG A 498 42.79 -14.57 5.74
N GLU A 499 42.36 -15.82 5.86
CA GLU A 499 43.01 -16.83 6.70
C GLU A 499 44.44 -17.12 6.22
N ILE A 500 44.63 -17.37 4.91
CA ILE A 500 45.95 -17.57 4.29
C ILE A 500 46.82 -16.34 4.50
N LEU A 501 46.31 -15.15 4.18
CA LEU A 501 47.02 -13.89 4.40
C LEU A 501 47.43 -13.74 5.87
N LEU A 502 46.56 -14.04 6.84
CA LEU A 502 46.91 -13.95 8.26
C LEU A 502 47.95 -15.01 8.68
N ASN A 503 47.90 -16.21 8.11
CA ASN A 503 48.84 -17.28 8.40
C ASN A 503 50.22 -17.04 7.75
N ASP A 504 50.27 -16.51 6.53
CA ASP A 504 51.49 -16.32 5.75
C ASP A 504 52.12 -14.92 5.90
N LEU A 505 51.36 -13.85 6.17
CA LEU A 505 51.87 -12.47 6.30
C LEU A 505 52.27 -12.02 7.70
N LEU A 506 51.91 -12.74 8.78
CA LEU A 506 52.16 -12.26 10.15
C LEU A 506 53.14 -13.08 10.97
N LYS A 507 53.56 -14.26 10.48
CA LYS A 507 54.53 -15.11 11.20
C LYS A 507 55.97 -15.05 10.65
N LYS A 508 56.21 -14.34 9.54
CA LYS A 508 57.56 -14.10 8.99
C LYS A 508 57.84 -12.62 8.91
#